data_AF-A0A5C1A7A5-F1
#
_entry.id   AF-A0A5C1A7A5-F1
#
_cell.length_a   1.000
_cell.length_b   1.000
_cell.length_c   1.000
_cell.angle_alpha   90.00
_cell.angle_beta   90.00
_cell.angle_gamma   90.00
#
_symmetry.space_group_name_H-M   'P 1'
#
loop_
_entity.id
_entity.type
_entity.pdbx_description
1 polymer ?
#
loop_
_entity_poly.entity_id
_entity_poly.type
_entity_poly.pdbx_seq_one_letter_code
_entity_poly.pdbx_strand_id
1 'polypeptide(L)'
;MAEGMFWSVLLRTGQIAIEASVTFLVGLIVAGVMRRMLGAGGTRKLFGGEGWKGLFRAWCVGMLLPVCSLGVIPIAREMRRAGVPSGTILAFVLAAPHINPLSLLYGLTLSEPVVIVCFAAGSLVIALAAGAVWERNFAKDADATPPGDEPLPAPGLKRLAAVVVTAAREAVGPSMKYVLLALGFTGLLSGLLPHGSLGMSMRHDDPTSPALMTAIALPMYTGPLQGMMRLGLIFDHGNSVGAAFALFELGIGVNVGLVVWLAALFGWKRVLLWLAGVAVVTTALGYAAEGPLYFAKEEASHTHAFDEWTSPFPSEQGGGWDAVRAKLLQKVEVLEPVALGGSLILVLLGAGLARLDRTGRVERWLTTAPTPSDRPKSIWNKNVPGLVLGLVALFGLVVFSVVALFIYYPAPKEAFAEIVSVRTEAVAAVRTGKKEEAIRQIERWDVLTRKLQVGVFIRTGRMNPEAWQTTEALRERLEELRDALLADDPGKAKQLLAPVEEAYRNCRDRYQPSAE
;
A
#
# COMPACT_ATOMS: atom_id res chain seq x y z
N MET A 1 -24.71 -9.27 -20.85
CA MET A 1 -23.23 -9.33 -20.87
C MET A 1 -22.58 -7.94 -20.92
N ALA A 2 -22.82 -7.13 -21.96
CA ALA A 2 -22.22 -5.78 -22.08
C ALA A 2 -22.59 -4.81 -20.93
N GLU A 3 -23.84 -4.86 -20.47
CA GLU A 3 -24.30 -4.02 -19.36
C GLU A 3 -23.64 -4.40 -18.02
N GLY A 4 -23.58 -5.70 -17.68
CA GLY A 4 -22.88 -6.17 -16.49
C GLY A 4 -21.37 -5.84 -16.51
N MET A 5 -20.75 -5.90 -17.68
CA MET A 5 -19.36 -5.48 -17.87
C MET A 5 -19.18 -3.98 -17.61
N PHE A 6 -20.06 -3.13 -18.17
CA PHE A 6 -20.01 -1.68 -17.93
C PHE A 6 -20.07 -1.33 -16.44
N TRP A 7 -21.03 -1.91 -15.71
CA TRP A 7 -21.19 -1.68 -14.28
C TRP A 7 -20.02 -2.22 -13.45
N SER A 8 -19.45 -3.35 -13.87
CA SER A 8 -18.24 -3.92 -13.27
C SER A 8 -17.04 -3.00 -13.42
N VAL A 9 -16.81 -2.48 -14.64
CA VAL A 9 -15.74 -1.52 -14.92
C VAL A 9 -15.92 -0.25 -14.10
N LEU A 10 -17.14 0.29 -14.04
CA LEU A 10 -17.44 1.50 -13.27
C LEU A 10 -17.18 1.29 -11.78
N LEU A 11 -17.65 0.18 -11.21
CA LEU A 11 -17.46 -0.15 -9.81
C LEU A 11 -15.98 -0.34 -9.47
N ARG A 12 -15.24 -1.14 -10.26
CA ARG A 12 -13.82 -1.41 -10.02
C ARG A 12 -12.98 -0.13 -10.13
N THR A 13 -13.23 0.68 -11.16
CA THR A 13 -12.57 1.99 -11.30
C THR A 13 -12.83 2.89 -10.08
N GLY A 14 -14.08 2.95 -9.61
CA GLY A 14 -14.45 3.74 -8.44
C GLY A 14 -13.81 3.24 -7.13
N GLN A 15 -13.80 1.91 -6.91
CA GLN A 15 -13.17 1.31 -5.73
C GLN A 15 -11.66 1.62 -5.68
N ILE A 16 -10.97 1.47 -6.81
CA ILE A 16 -9.54 1.77 -6.92
C ILE A 16 -9.28 3.26 -6.72
N ALA A 17 -10.13 4.14 -7.26
CA ALA A 17 -10.01 5.59 -7.08
C ALA A 17 -10.17 6.01 -5.61
N ILE A 18 -11.14 5.42 -4.89
CA ILE A 18 -11.35 5.65 -3.46
C ILE A 18 -10.11 5.19 -2.69
N GLU A 19 -9.62 3.99 -2.94
CA GLU A 19 -8.45 3.42 -2.26
C GLU A 19 -7.17 4.21 -2.53
N ALA A 20 -6.95 4.64 -3.77
CA ALA A 20 -5.77 5.40 -4.14
C ALA A 20 -5.82 6.88 -3.69
N SER A 21 -6.97 7.38 -3.22
CA SER A 21 -7.16 8.80 -2.93
C SER A 21 -6.19 9.33 -1.86
N VAL A 22 -6.00 8.57 -0.77
CA VAL A 22 -5.12 8.93 0.34
C VAL A 22 -3.66 9.03 -0.13
N THR A 23 -3.18 7.98 -0.79
CA THR A 23 -1.79 7.88 -1.25
C THR A 23 -1.49 8.84 -2.39
N PHE A 24 -2.47 9.10 -3.27
CA PHE A 24 -2.35 10.12 -4.31
C PHE A 24 -2.26 11.54 -3.72
N LEU A 25 -3.10 11.87 -2.74
CA LEU A 25 -3.04 13.15 -2.04
C LEU A 25 -1.68 13.34 -1.36
N VAL A 26 -1.19 12.32 -0.65
CA VAL A 26 0.16 12.33 -0.06
C VAL A 26 1.21 12.56 -1.14
N GLY A 27 1.13 11.86 -2.27
CA GLY A 27 2.02 12.02 -3.43
C GLY A 27 2.11 13.47 -3.94
N LEU A 28 0.97 14.14 -4.09
CA LEU A 28 0.89 15.54 -4.51
C LEU A 28 1.52 16.49 -3.50
N ILE A 29 1.28 16.28 -2.20
CA ILE A 29 1.86 17.10 -1.14
C ILE A 29 3.37 16.88 -1.05
N VAL A 30 3.84 15.63 -1.08
CA VAL A 30 5.27 15.29 -1.06
C VAL A 30 5.99 15.91 -2.25
N ALA A 31 5.41 15.84 -3.45
CA ALA A 31 5.92 16.53 -4.64
C ALA A 31 6.05 18.06 -4.41
N GLY A 32 5.02 18.70 -3.84
CA GLY A 32 5.06 20.12 -3.47
C GLY A 32 6.13 20.46 -2.42
N VAL A 33 6.29 19.61 -1.39
CA VAL A 33 7.32 19.73 -0.35
C VAL A 33 8.71 19.58 -0.94
N MET A 34 8.95 18.59 -1.79
CA MET A 34 10.22 18.40 -2.48
C MET A 34 10.58 19.61 -3.32
N ARG A 35 9.62 20.17 -4.05
CA ARG A 35 9.85 21.34 -4.90
C ARG A 35 10.09 22.63 -4.11
N ARG A 36 9.28 22.91 -3.08
CA ARG A 36 9.27 24.23 -2.40
C ARG A 36 9.98 24.25 -1.06
N MET A 37 10.16 23.12 -0.38
CA MET A 37 10.84 23.02 0.91
C MET A 37 12.27 22.46 0.79
N LEU A 38 12.48 21.44 -0.02
CA LEU A 38 13.83 20.89 -0.24
C LEU A 38 14.54 21.60 -1.39
N GLY A 39 13.81 21.89 -2.47
CA GLY A 39 14.37 22.41 -3.72
C GLY A 39 15.15 21.33 -4.49
N ALA A 40 15.54 21.62 -5.73
CA ALA A 40 16.23 20.65 -6.57
C ALA A 40 17.58 20.19 -5.98
N GLY A 41 18.35 21.09 -5.37
CA GLY A 41 19.59 20.74 -4.66
C GLY A 41 19.37 19.85 -3.43
N GLY A 42 18.32 20.11 -2.63
CA GLY A 42 17.96 19.29 -1.47
C GLY A 42 17.48 17.90 -1.87
N THR A 43 16.60 17.82 -2.88
CA THR A 43 16.11 16.56 -3.44
C THR A 43 17.24 15.69 -3.99
N ARG A 44 18.19 16.26 -4.74
CA ARG A 44 19.38 15.55 -5.20
C ARG A 44 20.27 15.07 -4.05
N LYS A 45 20.36 15.78 -2.94
CA LYS A 45 21.14 15.30 -1.78
C LYS A 45 20.43 14.18 -1.02
N LEU A 46 19.09 14.23 -0.95
CA LEU A 46 18.27 13.23 -0.26
C LEU A 46 18.27 11.90 -1.02
N PHE A 47 18.00 11.93 -2.33
CA PHE A 47 17.88 10.74 -3.17
C PHE A 47 19.16 10.42 -3.94
N GLY A 48 20.02 11.40 -4.17
CA GLY A 48 21.20 11.24 -5.02
C GLY A 48 22.43 10.72 -4.29
N GLY A 49 23.41 10.40 -5.13
CA GLY A 49 24.59 9.61 -4.86
C GLY A 49 24.88 8.78 -6.12
N GLU A 50 26.13 8.67 -6.52
CA GLU A 50 26.48 7.87 -7.71
C GLU A 50 26.40 6.37 -7.39
N GLY A 51 25.85 5.60 -8.32
CA GLY A 51 25.80 4.14 -8.23
C GLY A 51 24.93 3.61 -7.10
N TRP A 52 25.36 2.48 -6.54
CA TRP A 52 24.63 1.70 -5.52
C TRP A 52 24.13 2.49 -4.31
N LYS A 53 24.86 3.53 -3.88
CA LYS A 53 24.45 4.37 -2.74
C LYS A 53 23.18 5.16 -3.03
N GLY A 54 23.00 5.64 -4.26
CA GLY A 54 21.80 6.34 -4.70
C GLY A 54 20.60 5.40 -4.73
N LEU A 55 20.78 4.22 -5.33
CA LEU A 55 19.74 3.20 -5.44
C LEU A 55 19.25 2.73 -4.05
N PHE A 56 20.16 2.45 -3.12
CA PHE A 56 19.80 2.03 -1.77
C PHE A 56 19.06 3.12 -0.99
N ARG A 57 19.50 4.38 -1.11
CA ARG A 57 18.80 5.52 -0.49
C ARG A 57 17.40 5.70 -1.06
N ALA A 58 17.25 5.58 -2.38
CA ALA A 58 15.94 5.63 -3.03
C ALA A 58 15.01 4.53 -2.53
N TRP A 59 15.51 3.31 -2.37
CA TRP A 59 14.74 2.21 -1.77
C TRP A 59 14.33 2.53 -0.34
N CYS A 60 15.27 2.93 0.53
CA CYS A 60 14.96 3.26 1.92
C CYS A 60 13.93 4.39 2.06
N VAL A 61 14.07 5.48 1.28
CA VAL A 61 13.12 6.59 1.34
C VAL A 61 11.77 6.18 0.77
N GLY A 62 11.74 5.39 -0.31
CA GLY A 62 10.51 4.83 -0.87
C GLY A 62 9.71 4.06 0.17
N MET A 63 10.37 3.13 0.85
CA MET A 63 9.78 2.27 1.89
C MET A 63 9.24 3.01 3.11
N LEU A 64 9.62 4.28 3.29
CA LEU A 64 9.12 5.12 4.38
C LEU A 64 7.92 5.97 3.98
N LEU A 65 7.72 6.21 2.67
CA LEU A 65 6.64 7.07 2.20
C LEU A 65 5.32 6.30 2.08
N PRO A 66 4.21 6.79 2.66
CA PRO A 66 2.90 6.15 2.54
C PRO A 66 2.27 6.50 1.20
N VAL A 67 2.84 5.97 0.12
CA VAL A 67 2.40 6.17 -1.26
C VAL A 67 2.21 4.83 -1.97
N CYS A 68 1.37 4.82 -3.00
CA CYS A 68 1.20 3.68 -3.90
C CYS A 68 1.79 4.01 -5.27
N SER A 69 1.76 3.06 -6.20
CA SER A 69 2.28 3.26 -7.56
C SER A 69 1.57 4.38 -8.35
N LEU A 70 0.36 4.82 -7.95
CA LEU A 70 -0.30 6.03 -8.48
C LEU A 70 0.22 7.32 -7.82
N GLY A 71 0.36 7.32 -6.49
CA GLY A 71 0.88 8.47 -5.72
C GLY A 71 2.38 8.72 -5.94
N VAL A 72 3.12 7.73 -6.41
CA VAL A 72 4.54 7.82 -6.77
C VAL A 72 4.77 8.67 -8.03
N ILE A 73 3.84 8.71 -8.98
CA ILE A 73 3.98 9.44 -10.25
C ILE A 73 4.35 10.92 -10.05
N PRO A 74 3.60 11.73 -9.27
CA PRO A 74 3.97 13.14 -9.04
C PRO A 74 5.34 13.27 -8.34
N ILE A 75 5.68 12.38 -7.41
CA ILE A 75 6.98 12.39 -6.72
C ILE A 75 8.11 12.12 -7.71
N ALA A 76 7.99 11.07 -8.52
CA ALA A 76 9.00 10.66 -9.49
C ALA A 76 9.22 11.73 -10.58
N ARG A 77 8.16 12.45 -10.97
CA ARG A 77 8.27 13.63 -11.85
C ARG A 77 9.05 14.76 -11.21
N GLU A 78 8.83 15.03 -9.93
CA GLU A 78 9.60 16.03 -9.20
C GLU A 78 11.05 15.61 -8.96
N MET A 79 11.33 14.31 -8.75
CA MET A 79 12.69 13.77 -8.75
C MET A 79 13.38 14.01 -10.09
N ARG A 80 12.67 13.74 -11.20
CA ARG A 80 13.19 14.01 -12.55
C ARG A 80 13.47 15.49 -12.77
N ARG A 81 12.53 16.37 -12.39
CA ARG A 81 12.69 17.83 -12.48
C ARG A 81 13.92 18.31 -11.70
N ALA A 82 14.13 17.75 -10.51
CA ALA A 82 15.27 18.05 -9.65
C ALA A 82 16.61 17.52 -10.19
N GLY A 83 16.61 16.66 -11.22
CA GLY A 83 17.80 16.05 -11.79
C GLY A 83 18.34 14.89 -10.95
N VAL A 84 17.47 14.11 -10.31
CA VAL A 84 17.86 12.82 -9.71
C VAL A 84 18.17 11.83 -10.85
N PRO A 85 19.23 11.00 -10.74
CA PRO A 85 19.56 10.00 -11.76
C PRO A 85 18.39 9.07 -12.08
N SER A 86 18.24 8.72 -13.36
CA SER A 86 17.13 7.89 -13.84
C SER A 86 17.07 6.51 -13.19
N GLY A 87 18.21 5.86 -12.95
CA GLY A 87 18.25 4.57 -12.24
C GLY A 87 17.73 4.66 -10.79
N THR A 88 18.11 5.72 -10.07
CA THR A 88 17.60 6.04 -8.74
C THR A 88 16.09 6.30 -8.73
N ILE A 89 15.56 6.98 -9.77
CA ILE A 89 14.11 7.18 -9.92
C ILE A 89 13.41 5.83 -10.10
N LEU A 90 13.93 4.93 -10.94
CA LEU A 90 13.34 3.61 -11.16
C LEU A 90 13.38 2.74 -9.90
N ALA A 91 14.48 2.75 -9.17
CA ALA A 91 14.58 2.04 -7.88
C ALA A 91 13.58 2.58 -6.84
N PHE A 92 13.43 3.92 -6.76
CA PHE A 92 12.42 4.54 -5.90
C PHE A 92 11.00 4.15 -6.28
N VAL A 93 10.69 4.20 -7.57
CA VAL A 93 9.36 3.92 -8.11
C VAL A 93 8.92 2.48 -7.83
N LEU A 94 9.84 1.51 -7.95
CA LEU A 94 9.59 0.12 -7.58
C LEU A 94 9.43 -0.04 -6.06
N ALA A 95 10.30 0.58 -5.26
CA ALA A 95 10.32 0.36 -3.82
C ALA A 95 9.14 0.99 -3.06
N ALA A 96 8.74 2.21 -3.45
CA ALA A 96 7.83 3.03 -2.67
C ALA A 96 6.44 2.42 -2.40
N PRO A 97 5.82 1.68 -3.34
CA PRO A 97 4.52 1.07 -3.10
C PRO A 97 4.54 -0.18 -2.21
N HIS A 98 5.68 -0.86 -2.11
CA HIS A 98 5.75 -2.23 -1.56
C HIS A 98 5.50 -2.30 -0.06
N ILE A 99 6.28 -1.57 0.73
CA ILE A 99 6.13 -1.55 2.18
C ILE A 99 6.07 -0.10 2.58
N ASN A 100 4.89 0.31 3.04
CA ASN A 100 4.73 1.51 3.82
C ASN A 100 4.33 1.11 5.25
N PRO A 101 4.39 2.03 6.23
CA PRO A 101 4.08 1.71 7.62
C PRO A 101 2.69 1.08 7.84
N LEU A 102 1.69 1.46 7.05
CA LEU A 102 0.35 0.87 7.13
C LEU A 102 0.34 -0.54 6.55
N SER A 103 0.91 -0.75 5.37
CA SER A 103 1.05 -2.07 4.76
C SER A 103 1.87 -3.03 5.64
N LEU A 104 2.89 -2.55 6.34
CA LEU A 104 3.63 -3.34 7.32
C LEU A 104 2.74 -3.75 8.50
N LEU A 105 1.91 -2.83 8.99
CA LEU A 105 0.93 -3.06 10.06
C LEU A 105 -0.14 -4.09 9.68
N TYR A 106 -0.61 -4.09 8.44
CA TYR A 106 -1.56 -5.12 7.99
C TYR A 106 -0.85 -6.43 7.68
N GLY A 107 0.30 -6.37 7.01
CA GLY A 107 1.13 -7.53 6.68
C GLY A 107 1.53 -8.32 7.91
N LEU A 108 2.02 -7.66 8.97
CA LEU A 108 2.41 -8.34 10.21
C LEU A 108 1.22 -9.01 10.92
N THR A 109 0.00 -8.51 10.73
CA THR A 109 -1.21 -9.14 11.28
C THR A 109 -1.61 -10.38 10.47
N LEU A 110 -1.38 -10.36 9.16
CA LEU A 110 -1.95 -11.32 8.23
C LEU A 110 -0.97 -12.39 7.72
N SER A 111 0.32 -12.16 7.85
CA SER A 111 1.36 -13.04 7.34
C SER A 111 2.48 -13.23 8.36
N GLU A 112 3.22 -14.35 8.25
CA GLU A 112 4.35 -14.59 9.13
C GLU A 112 5.44 -13.51 8.95
N PRO A 113 6.04 -13.01 10.04
CA PRO A 113 7.08 -11.98 9.95
C PRO A 113 8.25 -12.33 9.02
N VAL A 114 8.59 -13.62 8.90
CA VAL A 114 9.65 -14.12 8.01
C VAL A 114 9.31 -13.82 6.54
N VAL A 115 8.07 -14.07 6.12
CA VAL A 115 7.59 -13.80 4.76
C VAL A 115 7.76 -12.32 4.41
N ILE A 116 7.35 -11.43 5.31
CA ILE A 116 7.43 -9.98 5.09
C ILE A 116 8.89 -9.53 4.92
N VAL A 117 9.79 -10.04 5.76
CA VAL A 117 11.23 -9.73 5.66
C VAL A 117 11.80 -10.25 4.34
N CYS A 118 11.44 -11.47 3.93
CA CYS A 118 11.86 -12.04 2.65
C CYS A 118 11.32 -11.24 1.46
N PHE A 119 10.06 -10.81 1.50
CA PHE A 119 9.45 -9.99 0.45
C PHE A 119 10.09 -8.61 0.37
N ALA A 120 10.37 -7.98 1.52
CA ALA A 120 11.12 -6.74 1.61
C ALA A 120 12.52 -6.86 1.01
N ALA A 121 13.22 -7.96 1.32
CA ALA A 121 14.54 -8.26 0.77
C ALA A 121 14.49 -8.53 -0.73
N GLY A 122 13.46 -9.24 -1.22
CA GLY A 122 13.21 -9.45 -2.65
C GLY A 122 13.01 -8.13 -3.39
N SER A 123 12.14 -7.25 -2.87
CA SER A 123 11.92 -5.89 -3.37
C SER A 123 13.21 -5.07 -3.39
N LEU A 124 14.06 -5.17 -2.35
CA LEU A 124 15.37 -4.53 -2.33
C LEU A 124 16.27 -5.03 -3.46
N VAL A 125 16.37 -6.36 -3.63
CA VAL A 125 17.19 -6.97 -4.67
C VAL A 125 16.71 -6.55 -6.05
N ILE A 126 15.40 -6.57 -6.30
CA ILE A 126 14.82 -6.19 -7.58
C ILE A 126 15.03 -4.70 -7.86
N ALA A 127 14.73 -3.82 -6.91
CA ALA A 127 14.92 -2.37 -7.08
C ALA A 127 16.38 -2.00 -7.35
N LEU A 128 17.32 -2.59 -6.61
CA LEU A 128 18.76 -2.36 -6.81
C LEU A 128 19.24 -2.94 -8.14
N ALA A 129 18.88 -4.18 -8.48
CA ALA A 129 19.29 -4.82 -9.72
C ALA A 129 18.73 -4.08 -10.94
N ALA A 130 17.43 -3.78 -10.93
CA ALA A 130 16.77 -3.07 -12.01
C ALA A 130 17.33 -1.65 -12.20
N GLY A 131 17.60 -0.95 -11.09
CA GLY A 131 18.27 0.36 -11.11
C GLY A 131 19.70 0.29 -11.63
N ALA A 132 20.51 -0.67 -11.18
CA ALA A 132 21.90 -0.83 -11.59
C ALA A 132 22.04 -1.23 -13.08
N VAL A 133 21.18 -2.13 -13.56
CA VAL A 133 21.11 -2.50 -14.99
C VAL A 133 20.73 -1.28 -15.83
N TRP A 134 19.80 -0.46 -15.35
CA TRP A 134 19.44 0.79 -16.02
C TRP A 134 20.60 1.79 -16.08
N GLU A 135 21.30 2.00 -14.95
CA GLU A 135 22.44 2.91 -14.90
C GLU A 135 23.55 2.51 -15.88
N ARG A 136 23.81 1.21 -15.98
CA ARG A 136 24.83 0.67 -16.89
C ARG A 136 24.47 0.85 -18.37
N ASN A 137 23.19 0.70 -18.71
CA ASN A 137 22.77 0.55 -20.11
C ASN A 137 22.10 1.79 -20.71
N PHE A 138 21.50 2.65 -19.89
CA PHE A 138 20.59 3.71 -20.37
C PHE A 138 20.81 5.09 -19.73
N ALA A 139 21.49 5.21 -18.59
CA ALA A 139 21.58 6.48 -17.86
C ALA A 139 22.27 7.62 -18.62
N LYS A 140 23.31 7.34 -19.41
CA LYS A 140 24.03 8.38 -20.18
C LYS A 140 23.09 9.21 -21.08
N ASP A 141 22.15 8.53 -21.73
CA ASP A 141 21.17 9.18 -22.61
C ASP A 141 19.97 9.71 -21.82
N ALA A 142 19.57 8.99 -20.77
CA ALA A 142 18.41 9.35 -19.98
C ALA A 142 18.67 10.58 -19.09
N ASP A 143 19.88 10.85 -18.63
CA ASP A 143 20.21 11.88 -17.64
C ASP A 143 20.91 13.12 -18.23
N ALA A 144 20.88 13.28 -19.56
CA ALA A 144 21.52 14.40 -20.26
C ALA A 144 20.88 15.78 -20.01
N THR A 145 19.69 15.86 -19.40
CA THR A 145 18.97 17.13 -19.21
C THR A 145 19.42 17.84 -17.94
N PRO A 146 19.86 19.11 -18.01
CA PRO A 146 20.28 19.83 -16.82
C PRO A 146 19.09 20.10 -15.87
N PRO A 147 19.34 20.12 -14.56
CA PRO A 147 18.32 20.28 -13.53
C PRO A 147 17.70 21.68 -13.58
N GLY A 148 16.38 21.74 -13.36
CA GLY A 148 15.66 23.00 -13.19
C GLY A 148 15.86 23.55 -11.79
N ASP A 149 16.93 24.33 -11.57
CA ASP A 149 17.12 25.05 -10.31
C ASP A 149 16.20 26.28 -10.27
N GLU A 150 15.10 26.15 -9.53
CA GLU A 150 14.14 27.22 -9.27
C GLU A 150 14.43 27.90 -7.92
N PRO A 151 14.21 29.23 -7.80
CA PRO A 151 14.36 29.92 -6.53
C PRO A 151 13.33 29.41 -5.51
N LEU A 152 13.82 29.17 -4.29
CA LEU A 152 12.98 28.74 -3.19
C LEU A 152 12.16 29.93 -2.64
N PRO A 153 10.86 29.73 -2.34
CA PRO A 153 10.06 30.71 -1.63
C PRO A 153 10.68 31.08 -0.28
N ALA A 154 10.46 32.31 0.16
CA ALA A 154 10.88 32.76 1.48
C ALA A 154 10.27 31.88 2.60
N PRO A 155 11.03 31.55 3.67
CA PRO A 155 10.52 30.79 4.80
C PRO A 155 9.26 31.43 5.42
N GLY A 156 8.34 30.60 5.92
CA GLY A 156 7.09 31.02 6.55
C GLY A 156 5.83 30.60 5.77
N LEU A 157 4.71 31.28 6.02
CA LEU A 157 3.40 30.93 5.44
C LEU A 157 3.39 30.95 3.89
N LYS A 158 4.18 31.84 3.26
CA LYS A 158 4.31 31.87 1.80
C LYS A 158 4.88 30.57 1.24
N ARG A 159 5.80 29.92 1.97
CA ARG A 159 6.38 28.64 1.57
C ARG A 159 5.37 27.51 1.64
N LEU A 160 4.55 27.49 2.70
CA LEU A 160 3.47 26.52 2.85
C LEU A 160 2.40 26.71 1.77
N ALA A 161 2.00 27.96 1.50
CA ALA A 161 1.10 28.28 0.39
C ALA A 161 1.68 27.84 -0.96
N ALA A 162 2.99 28.00 -1.18
CA ALA A 162 3.66 27.53 -2.38
C ALA A 162 3.63 25.99 -2.54
N VAL A 163 3.73 25.24 -1.44
CA VAL A 163 3.54 23.77 -1.45
C VAL A 163 2.14 23.43 -1.94
N VAL A 164 1.10 24.04 -1.36
CA VAL A 164 -0.31 23.80 -1.73
C VAL A 164 -0.58 24.18 -3.19
N VAL A 165 -0.08 25.34 -3.63
CA VAL A 165 -0.20 25.80 -5.02
C VAL A 165 0.50 24.84 -5.99
N THR A 166 1.65 24.31 -5.61
CA THR A 166 2.39 23.32 -6.43
C THR A 166 1.62 22.00 -6.50
N ALA A 167 1.15 21.49 -5.37
CA ALA A 167 0.34 20.27 -5.29
C ALA A 167 -0.95 20.40 -6.12
N ALA A 168 -1.63 21.55 -6.04
CA ALA A 168 -2.84 21.82 -6.81
C ALA A 168 -2.59 21.91 -8.32
N ARG A 169 -1.49 22.58 -8.74
CA ARG A 169 -1.09 22.61 -10.16
C ARG A 169 -0.75 21.22 -10.66
N GLU A 170 -0.09 20.39 -9.85
CA GLU A 170 0.23 19.01 -10.22
C GLU A 170 -1.01 18.11 -10.26
N ALA A 171 -2.01 18.36 -9.40
CA ALA A 171 -3.29 17.64 -9.39
C ALA A 171 -4.08 17.77 -10.69
N VAL A 172 -3.94 18.89 -11.41
CA VAL A 172 -4.51 19.08 -12.76
C VAL A 172 -3.46 18.98 -13.87
N GLY A 173 -2.23 18.62 -13.50
CA GLY A 173 -1.09 18.56 -14.38
C GLY A 173 -1.02 17.25 -15.17
N PRO A 174 0.11 16.99 -15.84
CA PRO A 174 0.25 15.79 -16.66
C PRO A 174 0.24 14.49 -15.85
N SER A 175 0.55 14.51 -14.54
CA SER A 175 0.40 13.35 -13.64
C SER A 175 -1.00 12.76 -13.68
N MET A 176 -2.03 13.62 -13.66
CA MET A 176 -3.43 13.19 -13.64
C MET A 176 -3.78 12.33 -14.85
N LYS A 177 -3.20 12.60 -16.02
CA LYS A 177 -3.46 11.81 -17.24
C LYS A 177 -3.02 10.35 -17.07
N TYR A 178 -1.86 10.12 -16.46
CA TYR A 178 -1.32 8.79 -16.22
C TYR A 178 -2.06 8.05 -15.10
N VAL A 179 -2.47 8.78 -14.06
CA VAL A 179 -3.31 8.22 -13.00
C VAL A 179 -4.66 7.78 -13.55
N LEU A 180 -5.35 8.63 -14.33
CA LEU A 180 -6.62 8.26 -14.97
C LEU A 180 -6.46 7.09 -15.94
N LEU A 181 -5.34 7.01 -16.67
CA LEU A 181 -5.04 5.88 -17.54
C LEU A 181 -4.92 4.57 -16.73
N ALA A 182 -4.20 4.60 -15.61
CA ALA A 182 -4.05 3.43 -14.75
C ALA A 182 -5.38 2.98 -14.12
N LEU A 183 -6.18 3.92 -13.62
CA LEU A 183 -7.49 3.66 -13.05
C LEU A 183 -8.43 3.05 -14.10
N GLY A 184 -8.52 3.67 -15.27
CA GLY A 184 -9.40 3.21 -16.34
C GLY A 184 -8.98 1.85 -16.89
N PHE A 185 -7.67 1.62 -17.08
CA PHE A 185 -7.18 0.34 -17.59
C PHE A 185 -7.38 -0.79 -16.58
N THR A 186 -7.08 -0.55 -15.30
CA THR A 186 -7.27 -1.58 -14.26
C THR A 186 -8.76 -1.90 -14.10
N GLY A 187 -9.63 -0.89 -14.07
CA GLY A 187 -11.08 -1.10 -14.02
C GLY A 187 -11.60 -1.86 -15.24
N LEU A 188 -11.10 -1.54 -16.44
CA LEU A 188 -11.44 -2.25 -17.68
C LEU A 188 -11.02 -3.73 -17.60
N LEU A 189 -9.77 -4.01 -17.22
CA LEU A 189 -9.25 -5.37 -17.17
C LEU A 189 -9.96 -6.20 -16.09
N SER A 190 -10.21 -5.63 -14.91
CA SER A 190 -11.00 -6.28 -13.87
C SER A 190 -12.45 -6.55 -14.30
N GLY A 191 -13.06 -5.65 -15.08
CA GLY A 191 -14.41 -5.85 -15.58
C GLY A 191 -14.52 -6.88 -16.72
N LEU A 192 -13.43 -7.12 -17.45
CA LEU A 192 -13.36 -8.11 -18.53
C LEU A 192 -13.10 -9.52 -18.01
N LEU A 193 -12.40 -9.66 -16.88
CA LEU A 193 -12.13 -10.96 -16.27
C LEU A 193 -13.42 -11.54 -15.64
N PRO A 194 -13.88 -12.73 -16.04
CA PRO A 194 -15.13 -13.30 -15.52
C PRO A 194 -15.08 -13.50 -14.00
N HIS A 195 -16.23 -13.32 -13.35
CA HIS A 195 -16.37 -13.49 -11.91
C HIS A 195 -15.85 -14.86 -11.46
N GLY A 196 -14.99 -14.88 -10.44
CA GLY A 196 -14.43 -16.11 -9.87
C GLY A 196 -13.47 -16.88 -10.80
N SER A 197 -13.13 -16.36 -11.98
CA SER A 197 -12.23 -17.04 -12.93
C SER A 197 -10.83 -17.31 -12.36
N LEU A 198 -10.40 -16.52 -11.38
CA LEU A 198 -9.12 -16.68 -10.70
C LEU A 198 -9.21 -17.46 -9.38
N GLY A 199 -10.41 -17.83 -8.93
CA GLY A 199 -10.60 -18.45 -7.61
C GLY A 199 -10.09 -19.90 -7.51
N MET A 200 -9.82 -20.54 -8.64
CA MET A 200 -9.17 -21.85 -8.75
C MET A 200 -7.76 -21.76 -9.36
N SER A 201 -7.33 -20.55 -9.69
CA SER A 201 -6.01 -20.29 -10.26
C SER A 201 -5.02 -19.98 -9.14
N MET A 202 -3.72 -20.07 -9.42
CA MET A 202 -2.65 -19.81 -8.44
C MET A 202 -2.54 -20.85 -7.32
N ARG A 203 -2.77 -22.12 -7.66
CA ARG A 203 -2.53 -23.25 -6.76
C ARG A 203 -1.04 -23.43 -6.50
N HIS A 204 -0.69 -23.92 -5.31
CA HIS A 204 0.71 -24.18 -4.98
C HIS A 204 1.30 -25.33 -5.81
N ASP A 205 0.49 -26.35 -6.11
CA ASP A 205 0.89 -27.50 -6.92
C ASP A 205 1.08 -27.18 -8.41
N ASP A 206 0.56 -26.04 -8.89
CA ASP A 206 0.67 -25.61 -10.27
C ASP A 206 1.96 -24.80 -10.50
N PRO A 207 2.94 -25.32 -11.26
CA PRO A 207 4.18 -24.63 -11.53
C PRO A 207 3.99 -23.38 -12.40
N THR A 208 2.82 -23.17 -13.02
CA THR A 208 2.57 -21.96 -13.83
C THR A 208 2.11 -20.77 -12.99
N SER A 209 1.77 -20.98 -11.72
CA SER A 209 1.19 -19.95 -10.83
C SER A 209 2.02 -18.67 -10.73
N PRO A 210 3.34 -18.68 -10.43
CA PRO A 210 4.13 -17.45 -10.34
C PRO A 210 4.19 -16.68 -11.67
N ALA A 211 4.29 -17.39 -12.81
CA ALA A 211 4.37 -16.80 -14.13
C ALA A 211 3.02 -16.20 -14.58
N LEU A 212 1.91 -16.92 -14.36
CA LEU A 212 0.57 -16.43 -14.65
C LEU A 212 0.26 -15.19 -13.81
N MET A 213 0.62 -15.22 -12.51
CA MET A 213 0.40 -14.06 -11.65
C MET A 213 1.24 -12.87 -12.07
N THR A 214 2.48 -13.09 -12.49
CA THR A 214 3.33 -12.03 -13.07
C THR A 214 2.63 -11.39 -14.27
N ALA A 215 2.06 -12.19 -15.18
CA ALA A 215 1.38 -11.67 -16.38
C ALA A 215 0.12 -10.86 -16.07
N ILE A 216 -0.66 -11.26 -15.06
CA ILE A 216 -1.89 -10.58 -14.65
C ILE A 216 -1.59 -9.33 -13.81
N ALA A 217 -0.62 -9.42 -12.90
CA ALA A 217 -0.26 -8.34 -11.98
C ALA A 217 0.47 -7.19 -12.69
N LEU A 218 1.28 -7.46 -13.71
CA LEU A 218 2.07 -6.46 -14.41
C LEU A 218 1.24 -5.27 -14.96
N PRO A 219 0.08 -5.48 -15.63
CA PRO A 219 -0.74 -4.38 -16.12
C PRO A 219 -1.78 -3.85 -15.10
N MET A 220 -2.01 -4.55 -13.98
CA MET A 220 -3.10 -4.24 -13.03
C MET A 220 -2.59 -3.60 -11.75
N TYR A 221 -3.20 -2.48 -11.37
CA TYR A 221 -2.93 -1.85 -10.09
C TYR A 221 -3.68 -2.57 -8.95
N THR A 222 -3.00 -2.79 -7.82
CA THR A 222 -3.63 -2.97 -6.52
C THR A 222 -3.05 -1.99 -5.51
N GLY A 223 -3.87 -1.48 -4.60
CA GLY A 223 -3.34 -0.58 -3.57
C GLY A 223 -2.57 -1.35 -2.50
N PRO A 224 -1.64 -0.69 -1.79
CA PRO A 224 -0.76 -1.37 -0.84
C PRO A 224 -1.48 -2.02 0.34
N LEU A 225 -2.64 -1.48 0.74
CA LEU A 225 -3.44 -2.04 1.82
C LEU A 225 -4.13 -3.33 1.36
N GLN A 226 -4.87 -3.26 0.25
CA GLN A 226 -5.57 -4.42 -0.29
C GLN A 226 -4.59 -5.50 -0.73
N GLY A 227 -3.50 -5.12 -1.40
CA GLY A 227 -2.42 -6.04 -1.76
C GLY A 227 -1.95 -6.86 -0.57
N MET A 228 -1.62 -6.22 0.55
CA MET A 228 -1.23 -6.93 1.78
C MET A 228 -2.34 -7.81 2.36
N MET A 229 -3.59 -7.36 2.33
CA MET A 229 -4.72 -8.18 2.76
C MET A 229 -4.88 -9.44 1.91
N ARG A 230 -4.70 -9.33 0.58
CA ARG A 230 -4.77 -10.46 -0.34
C ARG A 230 -3.59 -11.41 -0.19
N LEU A 231 -2.40 -10.90 0.09
CA LEU A 231 -1.26 -11.74 0.44
C LEU A 231 -1.58 -12.61 1.65
N GLY A 232 -2.18 -12.03 2.71
CA GLY A 232 -2.67 -12.79 3.86
C GLY A 232 -3.60 -13.95 3.46
N LEU A 233 -4.61 -13.67 2.64
CA LEU A 233 -5.54 -14.69 2.16
C LEU A 233 -4.87 -15.76 1.27
N ILE A 234 -3.88 -15.39 0.47
CA ILE A 234 -3.09 -16.33 -0.35
C ILE A 234 -2.36 -17.33 0.56
N PHE A 235 -1.74 -16.84 1.63
CA PHE A 235 -1.08 -17.71 2.60
C PHE A 235 -2.08 -18.55 3.41
N ASP A 236 -3.17 -17.94 3.89
CA ASP A 236 -4.20 -18.62 4.68
C ASP A 236 -4.87 -19.74 3.87
N HIS A 237 -5.10 -19.55 2.57
CA HIS A 237 -5.71 -20.56 1.69
C HIS A 237 -4.71 -21.55 1.08
N GLY A 238 -3.41 -21.43 1.40
CA GLY A 238 -2.38 -22.33 0.89
C GLY A 238 -2.10 -22.22 -0.61
N ASN A 239 -2.37 -21.07 -1.21
CA ASN A 239 -2.05 -20.75 -2.60
C ASN A 239 -0.53 -20.56 -2.81
N SER A 240 -0.12 -20.46 -4.08
CA SER A 240 1.28 -20.26 -4.51
C SER A 240 1.95 -19.04 -3.85
N VAL A 241 3.06 -19.27 -3.14
CA VAL A 241 3.86 -18.19 -2.51
C VAL A 241 4.54 -17.33 -3.55
N GLY A 242 4.97 -17.94 -4.66
CA GLY A 242 5.56 -17.24 -5.79
C GLY A 242 4.54 -16.33 -6.50
N ALA A 243 3.28 -16.73 -6.58
CA ALA A 243 2.19 -15.87 -7.04
C ALA A 243 1.96 -14.70 -6.07
N ALA A 244 1.97 -14.94 -4.75
CA ALA A 244 1.97 -13.87 -3.76
C ALA A 244 3.14 -12.89 -3.95
N PHE A 245 4.36 -13.39 -4.17
CA PHE A 245 5.51 -12.52 -4.40
C PHE A 245 5.38 -11.71 -5.69
N ALA A 246 4.91 -12.32 -6.79
CA ALA A 246 4.64 -11.62 -8.04
C ALA A 246 3.56 -10.54 -7.88
N LEU A 247 2.51 -10.83 -7.11
CA LEU A 247 1.47 -9.86 -6.78
C LEU A 247 2.03 -8.67 -5.99
N PHE A 248 2.84 -8.97 -4.97
CA PHE A 248 3.48 -7.97 -4.12
C PHE A 248 4.36 -7.02 -4.94
N GLU A 249 5.22 -7.57 -5.79
CA GLU A 249 6.22 -6.78 -6.53
C GLU A 249 5.61 -6.05 -7.73
N LEU A 250 4.72 -6.69 -8.49
CA LEU A 250 4.21 -6.11 -9.74
C LEU A 250 2.84 -5.49 -9.58
N GLY A 251 1.93 -6.14 -8.86
CA GLY A 251 0.57 -5.65 -8.68
C GLY A 251 0.51 -4.42 -7.79
N ILE A 252 1.31 -4.39 -6.71
CA ILE A 252 1.41 -3.22 -5.83
C ILE A 252 2.39 -2.20 -6.41
N GLY A 253 3.55 -2.67 -6.89
CA GLY A 253 4.68 -1.85 -7.34
C GLY A 253 4.46 -1.13 -8.68
N VAL A 254 3.74 -1.73 -9.63
CA VAL A 254 3.67 -1.27 -11.01
C VAL A 254 2.21 -1.05 -11.45
N ASN A 255 2.01 -0.21 -12.46
CA ASN A 255 0.74 -0.07 -13.16
C ASN A 255 0.97 0.49 -14.56
N VAL A 256 -0.02 0.34 -15.46
CA VAL A 256 0.11 0.80 -16.85
C VAL A 256 0.35 2.32 -16.97
N GLY A 257 -0.22 3.14 -16.10
CA GLY A 257 -0.06 4.59 -16.14
C GLY A 257 1.38 5.01 -15.84
N LEU A 258 1.98 4.39 -14.83
CA LEU A 258 3.38 4.55 -14.46
C LEU A 258 4.31 4.09 -15.61
N VAL A 259 4.05 2.92 -16.20
CA VAL A 259 4.83 2.40 -17.33
C VAL A 259 4.76 3.32 -18.53
N VAL A 260 3.55 3.81 -18.88
CA VAL A 260 3.35 4.73 -20.00
C VAL A 260 4.03 6.08 -19.73
N TRP A 261 3.99 6.58 -18.49
CA TRP A 261 4.73 7.79 -18.11
C TRP A 261 6.24 7.61 -18.25
N LEU A 262 6.80 6.51 -17.73
CA LEU A 262 8.22 6.17 -17.89
C LEU A 262 8.59 6.06 -19.37
N ALA A 263 7.76 5.39 -20.17
CA ALA A 263 7.98 5.21 -21.61
C ALA A 263 7.97 6.54 -22.37
N ALA A 264 7.08 7.46 -22.01
CA ALA A 264 7.04 8.81 -22.57
C ALA A 264 8.28 9.65 -22.18
N LEU A 265 8.86 9.39 -21.02
CA LEU A 265 10.01 10.12 -20.49
C LEU A 265 11.36 9.58 -21.00
N PHE A 266 11.56 8.26 -20.93
CA PHE A 266 12.85 7.62 -21.20
C PHE A 266 12.88 6.83 -22.52
N GLY A 267 11.75 6.73 -23.22
CA GLY A 267 11.60 5.99 -24.46
C GLY A 267 11.07 4.58 -24.23
N TRP A 268 10.05 4.20 -25.01
CA TRP A 268 9.30 2.95 -24.83
C TRP A 268 10.16 1.69 -24.88
N LYS A 269 11.15 1.60 -25.79
CA LYS A 269 12.01 0.42 -25.90
C LYS A 269 12.80 0.12 -24.63
N ARG A 270 13.36 1.16 -24.01
CA ARG A 270 14.19 1.04 -22.80
C ARG A 270 13.35 0.61 -21.61
N VAL A 271 12.16 1.22 -21.48
CA VAL A 271 11.24 0.93 -20.39
C VAL A 271 10.63 -0.46 -20.52
N LEU A 272 10.29 -0.93 -21.73
CA LEU A 272 9.84 -2.31 -21.91
C LEU A 272 10.93 -3.32 -21.60
N LEU A 273 12.18 -3.05 -21.96
CA LEU A 273 13.30 -3.94 -21.65
C LEU A 273 13.59 -3.99 -20.14
N TRP A 274 13.52 -2.84 -19.47
CA TRP A 274 13.58 -2.75 -18.02
C TRP A 274 12.43 -3.51 -17.35
N LEU A 275 11.19 -3.29 -17.80
CA LEU A 275 10.00 -3.94 -17.25
C LEU A 275 10.05 -5.46 -17.44
N ALA A 276 10.49 -5.93 -18.61
CA ALA A 276 10.71 -7.35 -18.87
C ALA A 276 11.78 -7.93 -17.95
N GLY A 277 12.88 -7.19 -17.72
CA GLY A 277 13.92 -7.59 -16.76
C GLY A 277 13.37 -7.71 -15.33
N VAL A 278 12.60 -6.72 -14.88
CA VAL A 278 11.91 -6.76 -13.58
C VAL A 278 11.00 -7.98 -13.51
N ALA A 279 10.11 -8.18 -14.49
CA ALA A 279 9.19 -9.33 -14.51
C ALA A 279 9.92 -10.67 -14.47
N VAL A 280 11.00 -10.86 -15.25
CA VAL A 280 11.80 -12.09 -15.24
C VAL A 280 12.43 -12.34 -13.87
N VAL A 281 13.02 -11.32 -13.24
CA VAL A 281 13.63 -11.47 -11.92
C VAL A 281 12.57 -11.72 -10.85
N THR A 282 11.42 -11.02 -10.91
CA THR A 282 10.28 -11.27 -10.02
C THR A 282 9.80 -12.70 -10.12
N THR A 283 9.57 -13.21 -11.33
CA THR A 283 9.12 -14.59 -11.54
C THR A 283 10.17 -15.59 -11.04
N ALA A 284 11.46 -15.36 -11.32
CA ALA A 284 12.55 -16.23 -10.86
C ALA A 284 12.65 -16.28 -9.32
N LEU A 285 12.55 -15.12 -8.65
CA LEU A 285 12.53 -15.05 -7.19
C LEU A 285 11.24 -15.64 -6.61
N GLY A 286 10.11 -15.50 -7.30
CA GLY A 286 8.85 -16.15 -6.94
C GLY A 286 8.97 -17.68 -6.94
N TYR A 287 9.58 -18.26 -7.98
CA TYR A 287 9.89 -19.69 -8.00
C TYR A 287 10.86 -20.12 -6.90
N ALA A 288 11.87 -19.29 -6.61
CA ALA A 288 12.80 -19.56 -5.53
C ALA A 288 12.14 -19.49 -4.13
N ALA A 289 11.06 -18.71 -3.99
CA ALA A 289 10.34 -18.53 -2.74
C ALA A 289 9.32 -19.66 -2.45
N GLU A 290 8.85 -20.39 -3.47
CA GLU A 290 7.82 -21.44 -3.31
C GLU A 290 8.19 -22.48 -2.24
N GLY A 291 9.38 -23.07 -2.32
CA GLY A 291 9.80 -24.10 -1.36
C GLY A 291 9.99 -23.57 0.08
N PRO A 292 10.88 -22.59 0.30
CA PRO A 292 11.27 -22.20 1.66
C PRO A 292 10.22 -21.40 2.44
N LEU A 293 9.22 -20.83 1.77
CA LEU A 293 8.24 -19.93 2.39
C LEU A 293 6.80 -20.46 2.33
N TYR A 294 6.61 -21.74 2.00
CA TYR A 294 5.29 -22.39 2.05
C TYR A 294 5.04 -22.94 3.46
N PHE A 295 4.15 -22.28 4.18
CA PHE A 295 3.81 -22.60 5.58
C PHE A 295 2.40 -23.18 5.76
N ALA A 296 1.59 -23.23 4.69
CA ALA A 296 0.22 -23.71 4.78
C ALA A 296 0.17 -25.24 4.98
N LYS A 297 -0.78 -25.70 5.80
CA LYS A 297 -0.98 -27.12 6.11
C LYS A 297 -1.84 -27.84 5.07
N GLU A 298 -2.88 -27.16 4.56
CA GLU A 298 -3.79 -27.69 3.54
C GLU A 298 -4.14 -26.59 2.52
N GLU A 299 -4.26 -26.97 1.26
CA GLU A 299 -4.66 -26.07 0.18
C GLU A 299 -6.19 -26.02 0.07
N ALA A 300 -6.75 -24.81 0.12
CA ALA A 300 -8.19 -24.62 0.04
C ALA A 300 -8.75 -25.05 -1.32
N SER A 301 -9.98 -25.57 -1.32
CA SER A 301 -10.65 -26.02 -2.56
C SER A 301 -11.02 -24.89 -3.50
N HIS A 302 -11.10 -23.65 -3.02
CA HIS A 302 -11.31 -22.42 -3.79
C HIS A 302 -10.84 -21.22 -2.97
N THR A 303 -10.46 -20.12 -3.64
CA THR A 303 -9.97 -18.91 -2.97
C THR A 303 -10.69 -17.66 -3.46
N HIS A 304 -10.96 -16.74 -2.52
CA HIS A 304 -11.47 -15.40 -2.78
C HIS A 304 -10.36 -14.34 -2.82
N ALA A 305 -9.09 -14.76 -2.71
CA ALA A 305 -7.97 -13.85 -2.66
C ALA A 305 -7.83 -13.02 -3.95
N PHE A 306 -8.30 -13.54 -5.10
CA PHE A 306 -8.12 -12.93 -6.41
C PHE A 306 -9.37 -12.23 -6.96
N ASP A 307 -10.45 -12.14 -6.18
CA ASP A 307 -11.74 -11.64 -6.67
C ASP A 307 -11.66 -10.18 -7.14
N GLU A 308 -10.78 -9.35 -6.58
CA GLU A 308 -10.61 -7.93 -6.95
C GLU A 308 -10.12 -7.71 -8.38
N TRP A 309 -9.42 -8.69 -8.95
CA TRP A 309 -8.99 -8.69 -10.34
C TRP A 309 -10.08 -9.18 -11.30
N THR A 310 -11.23 -9.62 -10.80
CA THR A 310 -12.33 -10.13 -11.62
C THR A 310 -13.59 -9.29 -11.50
N SER A 311 -14.57 -9.55 -12.36
CA SER A 311 -15.88 -8.93 -12.34
C SER A 311 -16.54 -9.15 -10.97
N PRO A 312 -16.99 -8.08 -10.28
CA PRO A 312 -17.68 -8.18 -9.00
C PRO A 312 -19.12 -8.72 -9.11
N PHE A 313 -19.66 -8.79 -10.33
CA PHE A 313 -21.01 -9.28 -10.59
C PHE A 313 -20.96 -10.59 -11.39
N PRO A 314 -21.72 -11.63 -10.98
CA PRO A 314 -21.99 -12.79 -11.81
C PRO A 314 -22.67 -12.36 -13.12
N SER A 315 -22.42 -13.08 -14.22
CA SER A 315 -22.87 -12.72 -15.58
C SER A 315 -24.39 -12.53 -15.75
N GLU A 316 -25.19 -13.01 -14.80
CA GLU A 316 -26.66 -12.98 -14.82
C GLU A 316 -27.29 -11.81 -14.03
N GLN A 317 -26.55 -11.16 -13.12
CA GLN A 317 -27.05 -10.02 -12.35
C GLN A 317 -26.50 -8.71 -12.93
N GLY A 318 -27.35 -7.99 -13.67
CA GLY A 318 -27.05 -6.62 -14.11
C GLY A 318 -26.93 -5.71 -12.88
N GLY A 319 -25.70 -5.36 -12.51
CA GLY A 319 -25.45 -4.49 -11.37
C GLY A 319 -25.87 -3.05 -11.64
N GLY A 320 -27.13 -2.70 -11.42
CA GLY A 320 -27.60 -1.32 -11.60
C GLY A 320 -26.81 -0.29 -10.76
N TRP A 321 -26.99 0.99 -11.06
CA TRP A 321 -26.34 2.09 -10.34
C TRP A 321 -26.48 2.00 -8.81
N ASP A 322 -27.61 1.53 -8.30
CA ASP A 322 -27.83 1.37 -6.86
C ASP A 322 -26.89 0.33 -6.23
N ALA A 323 -26.62 -0.78 -6.93
CA ALA A 323 -25.68 -1.80 -6.48
C ALA A 323 -24.24 -1.29 -6.49
N VAL A 324 -23.87 -0.55 -7.55
CA VAL A 324 -22.55 0.11 -7.65
C VAL A 324 -22.38 1.12 -6.53
N ARG A 325 -23.37 2.00 -6.32
CA ARG A 325 -23.36 3.02 -5.26
C ARG A 325 -23.25 2.39 -3.88
N ALA A 326 -24.04 1.34 -3.59
CA ALA A 326 -23.99 0.65 -2.31
C ALA A 326 -22.60 0.05 -2.04
N LYS A 327 -22.01 -0.64 -3.02
CA LYS A 327 -20.66 -1.23 -2.88
C LYS A 327 -19.55 -0.18 -2.80
N LEU A 328 -19.69 0.97 -3.47
CA LEU A 328 -18.75 2.08 -3.32
C LEU A 328 -18.81 2.69 -1.92
N LEU A 329 -20.01 2.90 -1.37
CA LEU A 329 -20.19 3.43 -0.02
C LEU A 329 -19.62 2.49 1.05
N GLN A 330 -19.68 1.18 0.84
CA GLN A 330 -19.05 0.19 1.72
C GLN A 330 -17.51 0.27 1.72
N LYS A 331 -16.90 0.78 0.64
CA LYS A 331 -15.44 0.91 0.52
C LYS A 331 -14.89 2.19 1.14
N VAL A 332 -15.75 3.17 1.43
CA VAL A 332 -15.35 4.44 2.05
C VAL A 332 -15.18 4.23 3.55
N GLU A 333 -13.94 4.24 4.04
CA GLU A 333 -13.64 4.18 5.46
C GLU A 333 -13.46 5.61 6.04
N VAL A 334 -12.72 5.76 7.14
CA VAL A 334 -12.63 7.03 7.90
C VAL A 334 -11.75 8.06 7.21
N LEU A 335 -10.68 7.63 6.51
CA LEU A 335 -9.67 8.54 5.94
C LEU A 335 -9.97 8.95 4.50
N GLU A 336 -10.67 8.12 3.75
CA GLU A 336 -11.00 8.29 2.34
C GLU A 336 -11.86 9.54 2.09
N PRO A 337 -12.90 9.88 2.89
CA PRO A 337 -13.66 11.12 2.70
C PRO A 337 -12.78 12.36 2.81
N VAL A 338 -11.84 12.37 3.76
CA VAL A 338 -10.90 13.48 3.97
C VAL A 338 -9.94 13.57 2.78
N ALA A 339 -9.42 12.44 2.31
CA ALA A 339 -8.51 12.41 1.18
C ALA A 339 -9.17 12.77 -0.16
N LEU A 340 -10.39 12.30 -0.40
CA LEU A 340 -11.21 12.66 -1.56
C LEU A 340 -11.56 14.15 -1.54
N GLY A 341 -12.00 14.67 -0.39
CA GLY A 341 -12.27 16.10 -0.20
C GLY A 341 -11.03 16.96 -0.42
N GLY A 342 -9.89 16.58 0.17
CA GLY A 342 -8.62 17.27 -0.01
C GLY A 342 -8.14 17.26 -1.47
N SER A 343 -8.24 16.11 -2.14
CA SER A 343 -7.89 15.96 -3.56
C SER A 343 -8.81 16.81 -4.44
N LEU A 344 -10.12 16.84 -4.16
CA LEU A 344 -11.08 17.67 -4.88
C LEU A 344 -10.75 19.16 -4.71
N ILE A 345 -10.43 19.61 -3.49
CA ILE A 345 -10.01 21.00 -3.24
C ILE A 345 -8.75 21.35 -4.06
N LEU A 346 -7.75 20.47 -4.07
CA LEU A 346 -6.53 20.68 -4.87
C LEU A 346 -6.83 20.72 -6.37
N VAL A 347 -7.71 19.86 -6.87
CA VAL A 347 -8.12 19.86 -8.28
C VAL A 347 -8.87 21.15 -8.64
N LEU A 348 -9.82 21.59 -7.81
CA LEU A 348 -10.56 22.84 -8.03
C LEU A 348 -9.63 24.06 -7.99
N LEU A 349 -8.72 24.10 -7.00
CA LEU A 349 -7.72 25.17 -6.88
C LEU A 349 -6.76 25.17 -8.07
N GLY A 350 -6.30 23.98 -8.49
CA GLY A 350 -5.44 23.78 -9.65
C GLY A 350 -6.11 24.23 -10.95
N ALA A 351 -7.37 23.84 -11.16
CA ALA A 351 -8.16 24.25 -12.33
C ALA A 351 -8.40 25.76 -12.34
N GLY A 352 -8.70 26.35 -11.18
CA GLY A 352 -8.81 27.79 -10.99
C GLY A 352 -7.52 28.52 -11.37
N LEU A 353 -6.38 28.04 -10.87
CA LEU A 353 -5.05 28.59 -11.20
C LEU A 353 -4.69 28.40 -12.68
N ALA A 354 -5.02 27.25 -13.29
CA ALA A 354 -4.77 27.01 -14.71
C ALA A 354 -5.60 27.95 -15.61
N ARG A 355 -6.80 28.34 -15.17
CA ARG A 355 -7.68 29.25 -15.89
C ARG A 355 -7.33 30.72 -15.66
N LEU A 356 -7.08 31.12 -14.42
CA LEU A 356 -6.93 32.52 -13.99
C LEU A 356 -5.48 32.99 -13.90
N ASP A 357 -4.53 32.10 -13.62
CA ASP A 357 -3.11 32.39 -13.44
C ASP A 357 -2.23 31.68 -14.48
N ARG A 358 -2.56 31.88 -15.76
CA ARG A 358 -1.80 31.36 -16.91
C ARG A 358 -0.37 31.90 -16.98
N THR A 359 -0.14 33.11 -16.46
CA THR A 359 1.16 33.79 -16.50
C THR A 359 2.02 33.51 -15.26
N GLY A 360 1.58 32.65 -14.34
CA GLY A 360 2.31 32.28 -13.14
C GLY A 360 2.58 33.46 -12.20
N ARG A 361 1.68 34.46 -12.16
CA ARG A 361 1.80 35.62 -11.26
C ARG A 361 1.73 35.22 -9.80
N VAL A 362 0.86 34.27 -9.44
CA VAL A 362 0.75 33.78 -8.06
C VAL A 362 2.04 33.08 -7.65
N GLU A 363 2.58 32.24 -8.53
CA GLU A 363 3.83 31.52 -8.30
C GLU A 363 5.03 32.47 -8.18
N ARG A 364 5.11 33.48 -9.06
CA ARG A 364 6.13 34.53 -8.95
C ARG A 364 6.01 35.30 -7.65
N TRP A 365 4.80 35.72 -7.27
CA TRP A 365 4.57 36.43 -6.00
C TRP A 365 4.97 35.60 -4.76
N LEU A 366 4.74 34.29 -4.80
CA LEU A 366 5.15 33.38 -3.72
C LEU A 366 6.66 33.16 -3.68
N THR A 367 7.34 33.22 -4.83
CA THR A 367 8.80 33.00 -4.95
C THR A 367 9.62 34.28 -4.85
N THR A 368 9.03 35.47 -4.94
CA THR A 368 9.73 36.74 -4.72
C THR A 368 10.28 36.82 -3.30
N ALA A 369 11.61 36.91 -3.17
CA ALA A 369 12.28 37.12 -1.90
C ALA A 369 11.89 38.49 -1.31
N PRO A 370 11.53 38.56 0.00
CA PRO A 370 11.32 39.84 0.65
C PRO A 370 12.62 40.64 0.69
N THR A 371 12.50 41.97 0.70
CA THR A 371 13.65 42.87 0.84
C THR A 371 14.44 42.54 2.12
N PRO A 372 15.78 42.63 2.09
CA PRO A 372 16.59 42.45 3.29
C PRO A 372 16.11 43.40 4.39
N SER A 373 15.78 42.85 5.55
CA SER A 373 15.36 43.61 6.72
C SER A 373 16.53 43.72 7.69
N ASP A 374 16.89 44.95 8.06
CA ASP A 374 17.90 45.24 9.10
C ASP A 374 17.40 44.96 10.53
N ARG A 375 16.15 44.52 10.71
CA ARG A 375 15.63 44.13 12.04
C ARG A 375 16.42 42.94 12.60
N PRO A 376 16.81 42.98 13.89
CA PRO A 376 17.51 41.88 14.53
C PRO A 376 16.67 40.60 14.43
N LYS A 377 17.27 39.55 13.88
CA LYS A 377 16.62 38.25 13.76
C LYS A 377 16.43 37.66 15.16
N SER A 378 15.17 37.49 15.57
CA SER A 378 14.81 36.78 16.80
C SER A 378 15.48 35.40 16.82
N ILE A 379 15.90 34.96 18.01
CA ILE A 379 16.43 33.60 18.22
C ILE A 379 15.47 32.50 17.75
N TRP A 380 14.15 32.78 17.72
CA TRP A 380 13.09 31.90 17.24
C TRP A 380 12.87 31.97 15.72
N ASN A 381 13.47 32.94 15.02
CA ASN A 381 13.33 33.16 13.58
C ASN A 381 14.65 32.88 12.84
N LYS A 382 15.21 31.68 13.06
CA LYS A 382 16.40 31.20 12.35
C LYS A 382 16.00 30.44 11.09
N ASN A 383 16.73 30.69 10.00
CA ASN A 383 16.56 29.95 8.76
C ASN A 383 17.04 28.50 8.96
N VAL A 384 16.12 27.55 8.98
CA VAL A 384 16.44 26.13 9.00
C VAL A 384 16.77 25.68 7.57
N PRO A 385 17.94 25.04 7.33
CA PRO A 385 18.27 24.50 6.01
C PRO A 385 17.21 23.51 5.52
N GLY A 386 16.91 23.52 4.21
CA GLY A 386 15.91 22.62 3.62
C GLY A 386 16.19 21.12 3.85
N LEU A 387 17.46 20.74 3.97
CA LEU A 387 17.85 19.37 4.31
C LEU A 387 17.46 19.00 5.74
N VAL A 388 17.66 19.90 6.71
CA VAL A 388 17.28 19.66 8.11
C VAL A 388 15.76 19.51 8.20
N LEU A 389 15.00 20.34 7.48
CA LEU A 389 13.54 20.18 7.38
C LEU A 389 13.14 18.83 6.78
N GLY A 390 13.80 18.41 5.69
CA GLY A 390 13.54 17.10 5.07
C GLY A 390 13.85 15.93 6.01
N LEU A 391 14.98 15.98 6.72
CA LEU A 391 15.36 14.96 7.69
C LEU A 391 14.43 14.93 8.90
N VAL A 392 14.04 16.10 9.43
CA VAL A 392 13.08 16.19 10.55
C VAL A 392 11.70 15.70 10.12
N ALA A 393 11.26 16.00 8.90
CA ALA A 393 9.99 15.48 8.38
C ALA A 393 10.02 13.95 8.20
N LEU A 394 11.11 13.41 7.65
CA LEU A 394 11.29 11.96 7.51
C LEU A 394 11.36 11.27 8.88
N PHE A 395 12.12 11.83 9.82
CA PHE A 395 12.21 11.32 11.18
C PHE A 395 10.86 11.41 11.90
N GLY A 396 10.15 12.52 11.76
CA GLY A 396 8.81 12.70 12.31
C GLY A 396 7.81 11.68 11.75
N LEU A 397 7.91 11.37 10.46
CA LEU A 397 7.13 10.30 9.83
C LEU A 397 7.46 8.94 10.45
N VAL A 398 8.75 8.59 10.59
CA VAL A 398 9.17 7.34 11.24
C VAL A 398 8.66 7.26 12.68
N VAL A 399 8.82 8.31 13.48
CA VAL A 399 8.31 8.36 14.86
C VAL A 399 6.80 8.19 14.90
N PHE A 400 6.07 8.91 14.05
CA PHE A 400 4.61 8.80 13.95
C PHE A 400 4.19 7.38 13.56
N SER A 401 4.87 6.77 12.60
CA SER A 401 4.64 5.39 12.16
C SER A 401 4.90 4.37 13.27
N VAL A 402 5.98 4.53 14.04
CA VAL A 402 6.26 3.68 15.21
C VAL A 402 5.20 3.89 16.28
N VAL A 403 4.78 5.11 16.57
CA VAL A 403 3.70 5.37 17.53
C VAL A 403 2.39 4.73 17.07
N ALA A 404 2.02 4.91 15.80
CA ALA A 404 0.83 4.29 15.21
C ALA A 404 0.87 2.76 15.28
N LEU A 405 2.06 2.16 15.07
CA LEU A 405 2.30 0.72 15.22
C LEU A 405 1.96 0.23 16.65
N PHE A 406 2.42 0.95 17.68
CA PHE A 406 2.15 0.60 19.08
C PHE A 406 0.71 0.88 19.52
N ILE A 407 0.02 1.84 18.88
CA ILE A 407 -1.40 2.12 19.12
C ILE A 407 -2.27 1.03 18.49
N TYR A 408 -1.97 0.62 17.24
CA TYR A 408 -2.78 -0.36 16.53
C TYR A 408 -2.59 -1.79 17.06
N TYR A 409 -1.38 -2.11 17.52
CA TYR A 409 -1.10 -3.35 18.23
C TYR A 409 -1.09 -3.10 19.74
N PRO A 410 -2.23 -3.24 20.43
CA PRO A 410 -2.33 -2.96 21.85
C PRO A 410 -1.41 -3.85 22.69
N ALA A 411 -1.12 -3.43 23.92
CA ALA A 411 -0.40 -4.28 24.86
C ALA A 411 -1.25 -5.52 25.21
N PRO A 412 -0.67 -6.66 25.65
CA PRO A 412 -1.43 -7.87 25.96
C PRO A 412 -2.61 -7.62 26.90
N LYS A 413 -2.43 -6.75 27.91
CA LYS A 413 -3.50 -6.36 28.85
C LYS A 413 -4.69 -5.71 28.17
N GLU A 414 -4.44 -4.77 27.26
CA GLU A 414 -5.48 -4.06 26.49
C GLU A 414 -6.12 -5.00 25.46
N ALA A 415 -5.32 -5.80 24.75
CA ALA A 415 -5.80 -6.77 23.78
C ALA A 415 -6.78 -7.77 24.42
N PHE A 416 -6.43 -8.36 25.58
CA PHE A 416 -7.34 -9.26 26.29
C PHE A 416 -8.59 -8.56 26.84
N ALA A 417 -8.48 -7.28 27.23
CA ALA A 417 -9.65 -6.51 27.66
C ALA A 417 -10.66 -6.33 26.51
N GLU A 418 -10.18 -6.02 25.29
CA GLU A 418 -11.02 -5.95 24.09
C GLU A 418 -11.58 -7.33 23.70
N ILE A 419 -10.75 -8.38 23.75
CA ILE A 419 -11.17 -9.75 23.44
C ILE A 419 -12.30 -10.20 24.36
N VAL A 420 -12.30 -9.83 25.65
CA VAL A 420 -13.38 -10.19 26.58
C VAL A 420 -14.73 -9.64 26.11
N SER A 421 -14.76 -8.40 25.59
CA SER A 421 -15.98 -7.79 25.05
C SER A 421 -16.49 -8.57 23.82
N VAL A 422 -15.62 -8.73 22.82
CA VAL A 422 -15.96 -9.38 21.54
C VAL A 422 -16.35 -10.84 21.75
N ARG A 423 -15.62 -11.57 22.60
CA ARG A 423 -15.95 -12.95 22.98
C ARG A 423 -17.35 -13.07 23.58
N THR A 424 -17.70 -12.18 24.49
CA THR A 424 -19.00 -12.24 25.18
C THR A 424 -20.15 -12.06 24.19
N GLU A 425 -19.99 -11.13 23.24
CA GLU A 425 -20.94 -10.92 22.14
C GLU A 425 -21.00 -12.12 21.19
N ALA A 426 -19.84 -12.67 20.80
CA ALA A 426 -19.76 -13.85 19.93
C ALA A 426 -20.49 -15.06 20.53
N VAL A 427 -20.18 -15.40 21.79
CA VAL A 427 -20.82 -16.53 22.51
C VAL A 427 -22.34 -16.30 22.64
N ALA A 428 -22.77 -15.08 22.97
CA ALA A 428 -24.19 -14.75 23.05
C ALA A 428 -24.89 -14.87 21.69
N ALA A 429 -24.27 -14.41 20.60
CA ALA A 429 -24.81 -14.51 19.25
C ALA A 429 -24.95 -15.96 18.79
N VAL A 430 -23.96 -16.82 19.04
CA VAL A 430 -24.03 -18.26 18.74
C VAL A 430 -25.17 -18.93 19.52
N ARG A 431 -25.29 -18.63 20.83
CA ARG A 431 -26.34 -19.22 21.67
C ARG A 431 -27.75 -18.79 21.25
N THR A 432 -27.90 -17.54 20.85
CA THR A 432 -29.18 -16.94 20.42
C THR A 432 -29.51 -17.18 18.95
N GLY A 433 -28.64 -17.86 18.19
CA GLY A 433 -28.88 -18.20 16.80
C GLY A 433 -28.73 -17.03 15.82
N LYS A 434 -28.09 -15.93 16.23
CA LYS A 434 -27.82 -14.77 15.37
C LYS A 434 -26.57 -15.03 14.51
N LYS A 435 -26.71 -15.82 13.43
CA LYS A 435 -25.61 -16.28 12.57
C LYS A 435 -24.68 -15.14 12.10
N GLU A 436 -25.23 -14.11 11.48
CA GLU A 436 -24.45 -13.02 10.86
C GLU A 436 -23.65 -12.22 11.90
N GLU A 437 -24.25 -11.97 13.06
CA GLU A 437 -23.58 -11.29 14.17
C GLU A 437 -22.50 -12.19 14.80
N ALA A 438 -22.79 -13.49 14.95
CA ALA A 438 -21.82 -14.45 15.47
C ALA A 438 -20.57 -14.52 14.59
N ILE A 439 -20.73 -14.67 13.27
CA ILE A 439 -19.63 -14.69 12.31
C ILE A 439 -18.81 -13.41 12.42
N ARG A 440 -19.46 -12.24 12.39
CA ARG A 440 -18.79 -10.93 12.48
C ARG A 440 -17.96 -10.77 13.76
N GLN A 441 -18.48 -11.22 14.91
CA GLN A 441 -17.76 -11.11 16.18
C GLN A 441 -16.65 -12.16 16.31
N ILE A 442 -16.83 -13.37 15.76
CA ILE A 442 -15.77 -14.38 15.69
C ILE A 442 -14.60 -13.87 14.82
N GLU A 443 -14.88 -13.26 13.68
CA GLU A 443 -13.85 -12.64 12.82
C GLU A 443 -13.11 -11.52 13.55
N ARG A 444 -13.83 -10.66 14.28
CA ARG A 444 -13.19 -9.62 15.13
C ARG A 444 -12.31 -10.24 16.22
N TRP A 445 -12.74 -11.35 16.81
CA TRP A 445 -11.96 -12.06 17.82
C TRP A 445 -10.68 -12.66 17.21
N ASP A 446 -10.75 -13.31 16.06
CA ASP A 446 -9.56 -13.82 15.37
C ASP A 446 -8.56 -12.69 15.05
N VAL A 447 -9.03 -11.55 14.55
CA VAL A 447 -8.18 -10.38 14.28
C VAL A 447 -7.50 -9.84 15.54
N LEU A 448 -8.21 -9.70 16.66
CA LEU A 448 -7.62 -9.29 17.94
C LEU A 448 -6.59 -10.30 18.45
N THR A 449 -6.84 -11.59 18.22
CA THR A 449 -5.96 -12.70 18.58
C THR A 449 -4.65 -12.67 17.77
N ARG A 450 -4.71 -12.39 16.47
CA ARG A 450 -3.52 -12.11 15.63
C ARG A 450 -2.77 -10.86 16.11
N LYS A 451 -3.49 -9.76 16.38
CA LYS A 451 -2.88 -8.50 16.87
C LYS A 451 -2.14 -8.69 18.20
N LEU A 452 -2.61 -9.59 19.07
CA LEU A 452 -1.95 -9.93 20.33
C LEU A 452 -0.54 -10.50 20.09
N GLN A 453 -0.39 -11.48 19.21
CA GLN A 453 0.92 -12.09 18.88
C GLN A 453 1.92 -11.03 18.42
N VAL A 454 1.48 -10.20 17.48
CA VAL A 454 2.32 -9.14 16.88
C VAL A 454 2.63 -8.06 17.91
N GLY A 455 1.66 -7.66 18.73
CA GLY A 455 1.83 -6.66 19.78
C GLY A 455 2.83 -7.08 20.85
N VAL A 456 2.94 -8.38 21.13
CA VAL A 456 3.97 -8.94 22.02
C VAL A 456 5.34 -8.92 21.36
N PHE A 457 5.42 -9.36 20.10
CA PHE A 457 6.68 -9.40 19.35
C PHE A 457 7.31 -8.00 19.23
N ILE A 458 6.52 -6.98 18.85
CA ILE A 458 7.01 -5.61 18.69
C ILE A 458 7.53 -5.02 20.00
N ARG A 459 6.95 -5.39 21.15
CA ARG A 459 7.35 -4.87 22.47
C ARG A 459 8.54 -5.59 23.09
N THR A 460 8.64 -6.90 22.86
CA THR A 460 9.62 -7.75 23.56
C THR A 460 10.78 -8.20 22.66
N GLY A 461 10.62 -8.09 21.33
CA GLY A 461 11.56 -8.62 20.35
C GLY A 461 11.71 -10.14 20.37
N ARG A 462 10.84 -10.85 21.11
CA ARG A 462 10.90 -12.31 21.29
C ARG A 462 9.52 -12.91 21.04
N MET A 463 9.50 -14.07 20.40
CA MET A 463 8.31 -14.92 20.34
C MET A 463 8.50 -16.07 21.31
N ASN A 464 7.60 -16.19 22.30
CA ASN A 464 7.53 -17.39 23.13
C ASN A 464 6.84 -18.49 22.29
N PRO A 465 7.54 -19.57 21.91
CA PRO A 465 6.98 -20.60 21.03
C PRO A 465 5.71 -21.23 21.59
N GLU A 466 5.63 -21.40 22.91
CA GLU A 466 4.44 -21.98 23.54
C GLU A 466 3.26 -21.01 23.54
N ALA A 467 3.50 -19.73 23.80
CA ALA A 467 2.46 -18.71 23.73
C ALA A 467 1.91 -18.61 22.30
N TRP A 468 2.79 -18.64 21.30
CA TRP A 468 2.42 -18.68 19.89
C TRP A 468 1.54 -19.89 19.55
N GLN A 469 1.94 -21.09 19.99
CA GLN A 469 1.15 -22.31 19.78
C GLN A 469 -0.24 -22.22 20.41
N THR A 470 -0.36 -21.70 21.63
CA THR A 470 -1.68 -21.52 22.27
C THR A 470 -2.54 -20.49 21.55
N THR A 471 -1.93 -19.49 20.93
CA THR A 471 -2.66 -18.53 20.11
C THR A 471 -3.17 -19.16 18.83
N GLU A 472 -2.34 -19.90 18.10
CA GLU A 472 -2.79 -20.60 16.89
C GLU A 472 -3.86 -21.65 17.19
N ALA A 473 -3.73 -22.38 18.30
CA ALA A 473 -4.77 -23.31 18.74
C ALA A 473 -6.11 -22.58 19.01
N LEU A 474 -6.11 -21.38 19.58
CA LEU A 474 -7.32 -20.58 19.73
C LEU A 474 -7.90 -20.17 18.37
N ARG A 475 -7.05 -19.71 17.45
CA ARG A 475 -7.47 -19.27 16.12
C ARG A 475 -8.10 -20.41 15.32
N GLU A 476 -7.49 -21.59 15.34
CA GLU A 476 -8.02 -22.81 14.72
C GLU A 476 -9.42 -23.15 15.26
N ARG A 477 -9.64 -23.03 16.58
CA ARG A 477 -10.98 -23.25 17.16
C ARG A 477 -11.99 -22.17 16.77
N LEU A 478 -11.57 -20.92 16.64
CA LEU A 478 -12.44 -19.84 16.15
C LEU A 478 -12.85 -20.06 14.70
N GLU A 479 -11.92 -20.55 13.87
CA GLU A 479 -12.19 -20.93 12.49
C GLU A 479 -13.17 -22.10 12.39
N GLU A 480 -12.96 -23.19 13.12
CA GLU A 480 -13.91 -24.32 13.18
C GLU A 480 -15.32 -23.86 13.59
N LEU A 481 -15.41 -22.93 14.55
CA LEU A 481 -16.68 -22.36 15.01
C LEU A 481 -17.34 -21.52 13.90
N ARG A 482 -16.56 -20.69 13.20
CA ARG A 482 -17.02 -19.89 12.05
C ARG A 482 -17.53 -20.80 10.93
N ASP A 483 -16.78 -21.84 10.59
CA ASP A 483 -17.10 -22.75 9.51
C ASP A 483 -18.37 -23.55 9.80
N ALA A 484 -18.59 -23.97 11.06
CA ALA A 484 -19.85 -24.58 11.48
C ALA A 484 -21.05 -23.63 11.29
N LEU A 485 -20.88 -22.34 11.59
CA LEU A 485 -21.94 -21.34 11.35
C LEU A 485 -22.17 -21.10 9.86
N LEU A 486 -21.11 -21.03 9.05
CA LEU A 486 -21.20 -20.88 7.60
C LEU A 486 -21.92 -22.05 6.95
N ALA A 487 -21.65 -23.28 7.40
CA ALA A 487 -22.30 -24.52 6.99
C ALA A 487 -23.75 -24.69 7.50
N ASP A 488 -24.31 -23.68 8.18
CA ASP A 488 -25.66 -23.71 8.77
C ASP A 488 -25.87 -24.87 9.77
N ASP A 489 -24.83 -25.22 10.54
CA ASP A 489 -24.87 -26.21 11.62
C ASP A 489 -24.79 -25.55 13.02
N PRO A 490 -25.92 -25.01 13.53
CA PRO A 490 -25.96 -24.36 14.84
C PRO A 490 -25.74 -25.34 16.00
N GLY A 491 -25.96 -26.64 15.79
CA GLY A 491 -25.73 -27.67 16.79
C GLY A 491 -24.24 -27.86 17.04
N LYS A 492 -23.47 -28.05 15.96
CA LYS A 492 -22.00 -28.11 16.00
C LYS A 492 -21.40 -26.81 16.51
N ALA A 493 -21.89 -25.66 16.07
CA ALA A 493 -21.41 -24.36 16.55
C ALA A 493 -21.57 -24.21 18.08
N LYS A 494 -22.68 -24.67 18.66
CA LYS A 494 -22.88 -24.66 20.13
C LYS A 494 -21.95 -25.61 20.86
N GLN A 495 -21.64 -26.78 20.28
CA GLN A 495 -20.70 -27.74 20.86
C GLN A 495 -19.26 -27.20 20.86
N LEU A 496 -18.87 -26.44 19.84
CA LEU A 496 -17.54 -25.83 19.72
C LEU A 496 -17.29 -24.68 20.71
N LEU A 497 -18.32 -24.12 21.35
CA LEU A 497 -18.16 -23.04 22.33
C LEU A 497 -17.27 -23.42 23.52
N ALA A 498 -17.37 -24.67 24.02
CA ALA A 498 -16.56 -25.12 25.16
C ALA A 498 -15.08 -25.29 24.79
N PRO A 499 -14.72 -25.99 23.69
CA PRO A 499 -13.35 -26.02 23.17
C PRO A 499 -12.74 -24.64 22.91
N VAL A 500 -13.51 -23.71 22.33
CA VAL A 500 -13.06 -22.33 22.08
C VAL A 500 -12.72 -21.61 23.40
N GLU A 501 -13.58 -21.75 24.43
CA GLU A 501 -13.35 -21.12 25.73
C GLU A 501 -12.15 -21.72 26.48
N GLU A 502 -11.89 -23.02 26.30
CA GLU A 502 -10.69 -23.67 26.83
C GLU A 502 -9.42 -23.15 26.13
N ALA A 503 -9.41 -23.11 24.79
CA ALA A 503 -8.30 -22.57 24.03
C ALA A 503 -8.02 -21.10 24.39
N TYR A 504 -9.06 -20.31 24.62
CA TYR A 504 -8.95 -18.92 25.07
C TYR A 504 -8.26 -18.81 26.44
N ARG A 505 -8.66 -19.63 27.41
CA ARG A 505 -8.04 -19.63 28.75
C ARG A 505 -6.57 -20.00 28.68
N ASN A 506 -6.23 -21.06 27.94
CA ASN A 506 -4.86 -21.49 27.74
C ASN A 506 -4.00 -20.39 27.10
N CYS A 507 -4.54 -19.72 26.07
CA CYS A 507 -3.88 -18.56 25.45
C CYS A 507 -3.68 -17.44 26.47
N ARG A 508 -4.73 -17.01 27.18
CA ARG A 508 -4.66 -15.94 28.18
C ARG A 508 -3.61 -16.21 29.25
N ASP A 509 -3.63 -17.39 29.83
CA ASP A 509 -2.76 -17.74 30.96
C ASP A 509 -1.27 -17.77 30.54
N ARG A 510 -0.96 -17.98 29.26
CA ARG A 510 0.42 -17.92 28.74
C ARG A 510 0.92 -16.49 28.52
N TYR A 511 0.05 -15.54 28.19
CA TYR A 511 0.41 -14.12 27.99
C TYR A 511 0.25 -13.26 29.25
N GLN A 512 -0.64 -13.66 30.14
CA GLN A 512 -0.90 -13.05 31.43
C GLN A 512 -0.97 -14.16 32.47
N PRO A 513 0.17 -14.74 32.86
CA PRO A 513 0.18 -15.65 34.00
C PRO A 513 -0.44 -14.90 35.18
N SER A 514 -1.45 -15.50 35.79
CA SER A 514 -2.03 -15.02 37.04
C SER A 514 -0.89 -14.67 37.98
N ALA A 515 -0.87 -13.45 38.50
CA ALA A 515 0.10 -13.09 39.53
C ALA A 515 -0.11 -14.08 40.70
N GLU A 516 0.89 -14.93 40.95
CA GLU A 516 0.97 -15.75 42.16
C GLU A 516 1.05 -14.87 43.41
#